data_AF-A0A2N0NB46-F1
#
_entry.id   AF-A0A2N0NB46-F1
#
_cell.length_a   1.000
_cell.length_b   1.000
_cell.length_c   1.000
_cell.angle_alpha   90.00
_cell.angle_beta   90.00
_cell.angle_gamma   90.00
#
_symmetry.space_group_name_H-M   'P 1'
#
loop_
_entity.id
_entity.type
_entity.pdbx_description
1 polymer ?
#
loop_
_entity_poly.entity_id
_entity_poly.type
_entity_poly.pdbx_seq_one_letter_code
_entity_poly.pdbx_strand_id
1 'polypeptide(L)' 'MNFYKVTPVQEWTCTNIVEYYRKELNIQLELAKVLDDIKKNLSNVADVKFGFDETRRIKAQELINNWK' A
#
# COMPACT_ATOMS: atom_id res chain seq x y z
N MET A 1 -6.24 -1.79 -4.42
CA MET A 1 -5.22 -0.85 -4.96
C MET A 1 -5.74 0.58 -5.15
N ASN A 2 -7.03 0.88 -4.95
CA ASN A 2 -7.57 2.22 -5.18
C ASN A 2 -6.93 3.28 -4.29
N PHE A 3 -6.63 2.96 -3.01
CA PHE A 3 -5.87 3.81 -2.10
C PHE A 3 -4.66 4.47 -2.78
N TYR A 4 -3.75 3.69 -3.36
CA TYR A 4 -2.53 4.24 -3.97
C TYR A 4 -2.77 5.06 -5.25
N LYS A 5 -3.95 4.95 -5.86
CA LYS A 5 -4.31 5.74 -7.05
C LYS A 5 -4.88 7.11 -6.70
N VAL A 6 -5.65 7.19 -5.62
CA VAL A 6 -6.44 8.40 -5.28
C VAL A 6 -5.90 9.14 -4.06
N THR A 7 -5.23 8.44 -3.13
CA THR A 7 -4.72 9.03 -1.90
C THR A 7 -3.37 9.74 -2.16
N PRO A 8 -3.18 10.98 -1.67
CA PRO A 8 -1.89 11.67 -1.73
C PRO A 8 -0.77 10.89 -1.06
N VAL A 9 0.46 10.95 -1.60
CA VAL A 9 1.61 10.18 -1.10
C VAL A 9 2.02 10.53 0.34
N GLN A 10 1.68 11.74 0.78
CA GLN A 10 1.91 12.24 2.14
C GLN A 10 1.08 11.48 3.18
N GLU A 11 -0.06 10.92 2.77
CA GLU A 11 -0.96 10.16 3.63
C GLU A 11 -0.63 8.67 3.67
N TRP A 12 0.39 8.22 2.93
CA TRP A 12 0.82 6.82 2.89
C TRP A 12 1.66 6.47 4.12
N THR A 13 1.02 6.45 5.28
CA THR A 13 1.59 5.96 6.53
C THR A 13 1.19 4.51 6.75
N CYS A 14 2.01 3.73 7.49
CA CYS A 14 1.66 2.33 7.80
C CYS A 14 0.28 2.23 8.46
N THR A 15 -0.04 3.14 9.38
CA THR A 15 -1.35 3.21 10.05
C THR A 15 -2.48 3.42 9.06
N ASN A 16 -2.41 4.45 8.21
CA ASN A 16 -3.48 4.77 7.26
C ASN A 16 -3.70 3.65 6.25
N ILE A 17 -2.62 3.04 5.77
CA ILE A 17 -2.68 1.91 4.84
C ILE A 17 -3.34 0.71 5.52
N VAL A 18 -2.92 0.33 6.72
CA VAL A 18 -3.52 -0.81 7.45
C VAL A 18 -5.00 -0.56 7.75
N GLU A 19 -5.36 0.65 8.17
CA GLU A 19 -6.76 1.02 8.41
C GLU A 19 -7.60 0.95 7.14
N TYR A 20 -7.09 1.44 6.01
CA TYR A 20 -7.79 1.36 4.73
C TYR A 20 -8.05 -0.10 4.36
N TYR A 21 -7.06 -0.97 4.44
CA TYR A 21 -7.23 -2.39 4.07
C TYR A 21 -8.18 -3.13 5.01
N ARG A 22 -8.13 -2.84 6.32
CA ARG A 22 -9.08 -3.38 7.29
C ARG A 22 -10.52 -2.96 6.99
N LYS A 23 -10.73 -1.72 6.54
CA LYS A 23 -12.05 -1.19 6.17
C LYS A 23 -12.52 -1.70 4.80
N GLU A 24 -11.67 -1.69 3.78
CA GLU A 24 -12.02 -2.08 2.39
C GLU A 24 -12.32 -3.58 2.28
N LEU A 25 -11.57 -4.42 2.98
CA LEU A 25 -11.78 -5.88 2.96
C LEU A 25 -12.93 -6.34 3.88
N ASN A 26 -13.55 -5.41 4.63
CA ASN A 26 -14.76 -5.58 5.45
C ASN A 26 -14.81 -6.85 6.32
N ILE A 27 -13.65 -7.39 6.72
CA ILE A 27 -13.53 -8.72 7.35
C ILE A 27 -12.47 -8.65 8.44
N GLN A 28 -12.74 -9.39 9.52
CA GLN A 28 -11.86 -9.81 10.61
C GLN A 28 -10.63 -10.61 10.12
N LEU A 29 -10.00 -10.18 9.03
CA LEU A 29 -8.81 -10.83 8.50
C LEU A 29 -7.70 -10.71 9.53
N GLU A 30 -7.06 -11.85 9.77
CA GLU A 30 -5.83 -11.89 10.55
C GLU A 30 -4.86 -10.85 10.02
N LEU A 31 -4.21 -10.13 10.95
CA LEU A 31 -3.28 -9.06 10.61
C LEU A 31 -2.24 -9.50 9.56
N ALA A 32 -1.80 -10.77 9.60
CA ALA A 32 -0.89 -11.34 8.61
C ALA A 32 -1.40 -11.19 7.17
N LYS A 33 -2.66 -11.55 6.90
CA LYS A 33 -3.25 -11.45 5.55
C LYS A 33 -3.35 -10.01 5.07
N VAL A 34 -3.71 -9.09 5.98
CA VAL A 34 -3.74 -7.66 5.69
C VAL A 34 -2.34 -7.17 5.29
N LEU A 35 -1.31 -7.56 6.03
CA LEU A 35 0.06 -7.16 5.72
C LEU A 35 0.56 -7.76 4.40
N ASP A 36 0.20 -9.00 4.08
CA ASP A 36 0.56 -9.63 2.81
C ASP A 36 -0.08 -8.91 1.61
N ASP A 37 -1.36 -8.56 1.70
CA ASP A 37 -2.07 -7.80 0.65
C ASP A 37 -1.51 -6.38 0.49
N ILE A 38 -1.10 -5.75 1.59
CA ILE A 38 -0.42 -4.45 1.55
C ILE A 38 0.90 -4.59 0.81
N LYS A 39 1.77 -5.53 1.22
CA LYS A 39 3.08 -5.75 0.59
C LYS A 39 2.94 -6.05 -0.90
N LYS A 40 2.03 -6.94 -1.29
CA LYS A 40 1.76 -7.28 -2.69
C LYS A 40 1.38 -6.05 -3.51
N ASN A 41 0.47 -5.23 -2.99
CA ASN A 41 0.03 -4.03 -3.71
C ASN A 41 1.11 -2.94 -3.72
N LEU A 42 1.90 -2.77 -2.67
CA LEU A 42 3.06 -1.86 -2.69
C LEU A 42 4.08 -2.29 -3.74
N SER A 43 4.37 -3.59 -3.85
CA SER A 43 5.26 -4.11 -4.90
C SER A 43 4.73 -3.81 -6.30
N ASN A 44 3.42 -3.98 -6.51
CA ASN A 44 2.78 -3.60 -7.76
C ASN A 44 2.86 -2.09 -8.00
N VAL A 45 2.70 -1.26 -6.96
CA VAL A 45 2.81 0.21 -7.10
C VAL A 45 4.23 0.63 -7.45
N ALA A 46 5.25 -0.05 -6.92
CA ALA A 46 6.65 0.22 -7.23
C ALA A 46 7.05 -0.25 -8.65
N ASP A 47 6.35 -1.23 -9.21
CA ASP A 47 6.62 -1.75 -10.55
C ASP A 47 6.08 -0.80 -11.64
N VAL A 48 6.96 -0.43 -12.57
CA VAL A 48 6.68 0.42 -13.74
C VAL A 48 5.50 -0.08 -14.59
N LYS A 49 5.28 -1.40 -14.62
CA LYS A 49 4.21 -2.04 -15.41
C LYS A 49 2.81 -1.63 -14.98
N PHE A 50 2.64 -1.13 -13.76
CA PHE A 50 1.33 -0.74 -13.23
C PHE A 50 1.00 0.74 -13.44
N GLY A 51 1.87 1.51 -14.10
CA GLY A 51 1.56 2.85 -14.59
C GLY A 51 1.46 3.95 -13.52
N PHE A 52 1.98 3.71 -12.32
CA PHE A 52 2.11 4.75 -11.29
C PHE A 52 3.22 5.73 -11.66
N ASP A 53 3.05 7.00 -11.29
CA ASP A 53 4.07 8.03 -11.45
C ASP A 53 5.32 7.74 -10.60
N GLU A 54 6.44 8.35 -10.97
CA GLU A 54 7.73 8.11 -10.32
C GLU A 54 7.71 8.39 -8.81
N THR A 55 7.05 9.47 -8.38
CA THR A 55 6.94 9.83 -6.96
C THR A 55 6.25 8.72 -6.16
N ARG A 56 5.14 8.19 -6.67
CA ARG A 56 4.42 7.08 -6.06
C ARG A 56 5.24 5.79 -6.05
N ARG A 57 5.96 5.49 -7.13
CA ARG A 57 6.83 4.30 -7.20
C ARG A 57 7.94 4.35 -6.16
N ILE A 58 8.64 5.49 -6.06
CA ILE A 58 9.70 5.72 -5.07
C ILE A 58 9.11 5.58 -3.66
N LYS A 59 7.96 6.21 -3.39
CA LYS A 59 7.32 6.15 -2.08
C LYS A 59 6.92 4.73 -1.69
N ALA A 60 6.39 3.94 -2.63
CA ALA A 60 6.06 2.54 -2.39
C ALA A 60 7.31 1.71 -2.07
N GLN A 61 8.41 1.92 -2.79
CA GLN A 61 9.66 1.23 -2.52
C GLN A 61 10.24 1.60 -1.14
N GLU A 62 10.17 2.87 -0.74
CA GLU A 62 10.54 3.30 0.62
C GLU A 62 9.72 2.58 1.68
N LEU A 63 8.41 2.47 1.48
CA LEU A 63 7.52 1.78 2.41
C LEU A 63 7.85 0.29 2.50
N ILE A 64 8.12 -0.38 1.38
CA ILE A 64 8.55 -1.79 1.36
C ILE A 64 9.84 -1.96 2.16
N ASN A 65 10.84 -1.11 1.91
CA ASN A 65 12.16 -1.20 2.55
C ASN A 65 12.10 -0.93 4.06
N ASN A 66 11.19 -0.06 4.49
CA ASN A 66 11.03 0.32 5.89
C ASN A 66 9.90 -0.44 6.60
N TRP A 67 9.28 -1.42 5.94
CA TRP A 67 8.18 -2.21 6.51
C TRP A 67 8.73 -3.13 7.61
N LYS A 68 8.46 -2.79 8.88
CA LYS A 68 8.80 -3.60 10.06
C LYS A 68 7.56 -4.20 10.70
#